data_AF-A0A3D1R552-F1
#
_entry.id   AF-A0A3D1R552-F1
#
_cell.length_a   1.000
_cell.length_b   1.000
_cell.length_c   1.000
_cell.angle_alpha   90.00
_cell.angle_beta   90.00
_cell.angle_gamma   90.00
#
_symmetry.space_group_name_H-M   'P 1'
#
loop_
_entity.id
_entity.type
_entity.pdbx_description
1 polymer ?
#
loop_
_entity_poly.entity_id
_entity_poly.type
_entity_poly.pdbx_seq_one_letter_code
_entity_poly.pdbx_strand_id
1 'polypeptide(L)'
;RPGSGGVGSSSGGSYGGKGGSTSNSVYGNYAAPIDLGSGGYGSQTPGGGAVRIALGSGSLLTLDGEILSNGTNSWCCGYGGGAGGSVYVTTSTLVGSGVIAAKGGNGSSWWSGGGGRIAVDGLAVDGLGGAFYSDPFDHLLAQGGGGTRVAAAGTVFLKTIAQQWGDLIIDNKTVPAVTHLPDLPLNVADQVDADRLITLALTMTPDYYAGL
;
A
#
# COMPACT_ATOMS: atom_id res chain seq x y z
N ARG A 1 14.56 4.47 5.37
CA ARG A 1 14.93 3.50 6.44
C ARG A 1 13.65 3.07 7.11
N PRO A 2 13.41 1.76 7.33
CA PRO A 2 12.28 1.30 8.14
C PRO A 2 12.29 2.06 9.47
N GLY A 3 11.15 2.63 9.84
CA GLY A 3 11.03 3.36 11.09
C GLY A 3 11.17 2.39 12.26
N SER A 4 11.95 2.75 13.27
CA SER A 4 11.80 2.15 14.60
C SER A 4 10.34 2.27 15.01
N GLY A 5 9.77 1.20 15.57
CA GLY A 5 8.35 1.14 15.88
C GLY A 5 7.89 2.30 16.78
N GLY A 6 7.30 3.31 16.15
CA GLY A 6 6.57 4.41 16.78
C GLY A 6 7.39 5.49 17.50
N VAL A 7 7.11 6.76 17.17
CA VAL A 7 7.28 7.90 18.10
C VAL A 7 6.07 7.97 19.03
N GLY A 8 6.06 7.14 20.08
CA GLY A 8 5.05 7.21 21.15
C GLY A 8 4.42 5.86 21.50
N SER A 9 3.89 5.78 22.72
CA SER A 9 3.36 4.56 23.32
C SER A 9 2.22 3.96 22.49
N SER A 10 2.34 2.66 22.20
CA SER A 10 1.28 1.84 21.60
C SER A 10 0.81 2.25 20.20
N SER A 11 1.66 2.93 19.45
CA SER A 11 1.43 3.30 18.04
C SER A 11 1.65 2.12 17.09
N GLY A 12 0.93 2.14 15.97
CA GLY A 12 1.15 1.20 14.88
C GLY A 12 2.33 1.59 13.99
N GLY A 13 2.91 0.61 13.30
CA GLY A 13 3.92 0.86 12.28
C GLY A 13 3.33 1.60 11.08
N SER A 14 4.16 2.44 10.42
CA SER A 14 3.80 3.09 9.16
C SER A 14 4.65 2.56 8.00
N TYR A 15 4.09 2.54 6.79
CA TYR A 15 4.87 2.43 5.55
C TYR A 15 4.17 3.13 4.39
N GLY A 16 3.32 2.43 3.65
CA GLY A 16 2.49 3.01 2.59
C GLY A 16 1.31 3.78 3.15
N GLY A 17 0.74 3.26 4.23
CA GLY A 17 -0.26 3.90 5.06
C GLY A 17 0.32 4.31 6.41
N LYS A 18 -0.27 5.34 7.00
CA LYS A 18 0.05 5.79 8.35
C LYS A 18 -0.54 4.83 9.39
N GLY A 19 0.29 4.39 10.33
CA GLY A 19 -0.17 3.66 11.52
C GLY A 19 -1.08 4.51 12.40
N GLY A 20 -1.83 3.89 13.31
CA GLY A 20 -2.64 4.67 14.25
C GLY A 20 -1.81 5.37 15.33
N SER A 21 -2.39 6.39 15.97
CA SER A 21 -1.75 7.27 16.98
C SER A 21 -0.66 8.19 16.42
N THR A 22 0.30 8.57 17.27
CA THR A 22 1.57 9.24 16.92
C THR A 22 2.52 8.25 16.21
N SER A 23 2.10 7.66 15.11
CA SER A 23 2.98 6.82 14.29
C SER A 23 3.95 7.68 13.47
N ASN A 24 5.02 7.08 12.98
CA ASN A 24 5.94 7.73 12.02
C ASN A 24 5.20 8.14 10.73
N SER A 25 5.80 9.06 9.97
CA SER A 25 5.35 9.39 8.61
C SER A 25 5.48 8.19 7.67
N VAL A 26 4.71 8.22 6.58
CA VAL A 26 4.84 7.27 5.46
C VAL A 26 6.16 7.48 4.73
N TYR A 27 6.69 6.44 4.08
CA TYR A 27 7.96 6.51 3.35
C TYR A 27 8.01 5.52 2.17
N GLY A 28 9.11 5.56 1.42
CA GLY A 28 9.37 4.69 0.27
C GLY A 28 8.66 5.16 -1.01
N ASN A 29 8.98 4.49 -2.11
CA ASN A 29 8.44 4.80 -3.43
C ASN A 29 7.20 3.93 -3.71
N TYR A 30 6.09 4.54 -4.12
CA TYR A 30 4.85 3.81 -4.46
C TYR A 30 4.91 3.05 -5.78
N ALA A 31 5.69 3.53 -6.74
CA ALA A 31 5.82 2.95 -8.08
C ALA A 31 6.92 1.88 -8.17
N ALA A 32 7.90 1.91 -7.26
CA ALA A 32 8.95 0.91 -7.15
C ALA A 32 9.26 0.57 -5.67
N PRO A 33 8.29 -0.01 -4.93
CA PRO A 33 8.43 -0.27 -3.51
C PRO A 33 9.40 -1.42 -3.25
N ILE A 34 10.46 -1.14 -2.51
CA ILE A 34 11.48 -2.14 -2.10
C ILE A 34 11.81 -2.06 -0.61
N ASP A 35 11.21 -1.13 0.12
CA ASP A 35 11.49 -0.95 1.53
C ASP A 35 10.66 -1.93 2.38
N LEU A 36 11.18 -2.27 3.56
CA LEU A 36 10.47 -3.06 4.54
C LEU A 36 9.43 -2.20 5.28
N GLY A 37 8.33 -2.82 5.71
CA GLY A 37 7.36 -2.20 6.60
C GLY A 37 7.95 -1.96 7.99
N SER A 38 7.53 -0.88 8.64
CA SER A 38 7.96 -0.58 10.02
C SER A 38 7.25 -1.49 11.02
N GLY A 39 7.95 -1.88 12.09
CA GLY A 39 7.31 -2.55 13.22
C GLY A 39 6.37 -1.61 13.99
N GLY A 40 5.45 -2.19 14.76
CA GLY A 40 4.66 -1.43 15.74
C GLY A 40 5.45 -1.13 17.02
N TYR A 41 4.87 -0.30 17.89
CA TYR A 41 5.47 0.03 19.18
C TYR A 41 5.82 -1.23 19.99
N GLY A 42 6.96 -1.19 20.68
CA GLY A 42 7.48 -2.27 21.52
C GLY A 42 8.29 -3.33 20.77
N SER A 43 8.53 -3.15 19.46
CA SER A 43 9.41 -3.99 18.62
C SER A 43 9.08 -5.49 18.59
N GLN A 44 7.91 -5.88 19.08
CA GLN A 44 7.43 -7.27 19.11
C GLN A 44 6.41 -7.56 18.00
N THR A 45 6.12 -6.58 17.15
CA THR A 45 5.21 -6.68 16.01
C THR A 45 5.92 -6.24 14.73
N PRO A 46 6.69 -7.14 14.10
CA PRO A 46 7.42 -6.82 12.88
C PRO A 46 6.50 -6.32 11.75
N GLY A 47 6.98 -5.35 10.99
CA GLY A 47 6.34 -4.98 9.73
C GLY A 47 6.58 -6.03 8.64
N GLY A 48 5.85 -5.91 7.54
CA GLY A 48 5.96 -6.79 6.39
C GLY A 48 7.32 -6.69 5.69
N GLY A 49 7.74 -7.79 5.06
CA GLY A 49 8.96 -7.86 4.25
C GLY A 49 8.82 -7.16 2.90
N ALA A 50 9.84 -7.28 2.05
CA ALA A 50 9.79 -6.81 0.66
C ALA A 50 9.88 -8.02 -0.29
N VAL A 51 8.91 -8.14 -1.18
CA VAL A 51 8.88 -9.14 -2.26
C VAL A 51 9.11 -8.41 -3.58
N ARG A 52 10.09 -8.85 -4.37
CA ARG A 52 10.33 -8.34 -5.73
C ARG A 52 10.34 -9.49 -6.72
N ILE A 53 9.44 -9.45 -7.69
CA ILE A 53 9.35 -10.40 -8.81
C ILE A 53 9.66 -9.61 -10.08
N ALA A 54 10.77 -9.93 -10.74
CA ALA A 54 11.21 -9.23 -11.93
C ALA A 54 11.18 -10.15 -13.15
N LEU A 55 10.09 -10.10 -13.92
CA LEU A 55 9.96 -10.82 -15.19
C LEU A 55 10.21 -9.86 -16.36
N GLY A 56 10.75 -10.40 -17.45
CA GLY A 56 11.07 -9.63 -18.66
C GLY A 56 9.84 -9.31 -19.52
N SER A 57 10.04 -8.50 -20.57
CA SER A 57 8.99 -8.17 -21.54
C SER A 57 8.43 -9.42 -22.22
N GLY A 58 7.10 -9.46 -22.41
CA GLY A 58 6.38 -10.61 -22.96
C GLY A 58 6.13 -11.74 -21.95
N SER A 59 6.46 -11.53 -20.67
CA SER A 59 6.23 -12.54 -19.62
C SER A 59 4.76 -12.65 -19.23
N LEU A 60 4.38 -13.88 -18.84
CA LEU A 60 3.11 -14.21 -18.20
C LEU A 60 3.37 -14.66 -16.76
N LEU A 61 2.73 -13.99 -15.81
CA LEU A 61 2.62 -14.41 -14.42
C LEU A 61 1.19 -14.90 -14.15
N THR A 62 1.03 -16.20 -13.93
CA THR A 62 -0.21 -16.78 -13.40
C THR A 62 -0.10 -16.90 -11.89
N LEU A 63 -0.98 -16.21 -11.17
CA LEU A 63 -1.07 -16.24 -9.71
C LEU A 63 -2.45 -16.72 -9.27
N ASP A 64 -2.52 -17.98 -8.85
CA ASP A 64 -3.73 -18.58 -8.26
C ASP A 64 -3.63 -18.71 -6.72
N GLY A 65 -2.42 -18.51 -6.18
CA GLY A 65 -2.14 -18.49 -4.74
C GLY A 65 -1.98 -17.07 -4.19
N GLU A 66 -1.12 -16.90 -3.18
CA GLU A 66 -0.96 -15.63 -2.49
C GLU A 66 0.49 -15.13 -2.51
N ILE A 67 0.67 -13.82 -2.75
CA ILE A 67 1.92 -13.10 -2.49
C ILE A 67 1.67 -12.16 -1.31
N LEU A 68 2.30 -12.46 -0.17
CA LEU A 68 2.05 -11.75 1.08
C LEU A 68 3.28 -11.00 1.58
N SER A 69 3.10 -9.73 1.91
CA SER A 69 4.01 -8.91 2.70
C SER A 69 3.24 -8.19 3.83
N ASN A 70 2.30 -8.88 4.46
CA ASN A 70 1.51 -8.32 5.55
C ASN A 70 2.35 -8.02 6.79
N GLY A 71 1.97 -6.97 7.52
CA GLY A 71 2.49 -6.66 8.84
C GLY A 71 1.96 -7.60 9.92
N THR A 72 2.70 -7.73 11.01
CA THR A 72 2.35 -8.66 12.09
C THR A 72 1.27 -8.06 12.98
N ASN A 73 0.25 -8.87 13.28
CA ASN A 73 -0.77 -8.53 14.28
C ASN A 73 -0.13 -8.45 15.68
N SER A 74 -0.56 -7.49 16.47
CA SER A 74 -0.23 -7.44 17.89
C SER A 74 -0.89 -8.59 18.64
N TRP A 75 -0.08 -9.34 19.38
CA TRP A 75 -0.50 -10.55 20.09
C TRP A 75 -0.92 -10.28 21.55
N CYS A 76 -0.54 -9.15 22.14
CA CYS A 76 -0.91 -8.82 23.52
C CYS A 76 -0.89 -7.30 23.84
N CYS A 77 -1.18 -6.95 25.09
CA CYS A 77 -1.37 -5.57 25.50
C CYS A 77 -0.09 -4.75 25.45
N GLY A 78 -0.19 -3.56 24.84
CA GLY A 78 0.84 -2.52 24.82
C GLY A 78 1.42 -2.30 23.43
N TYR A 79 1.30 -3.27 22.53
CA TYR A 79 1.94 -3.26 21.21
C TYR A 79 0.98 -2.84 20.10
N GLY A 80 1.43 -1.93 19.23
CA GLY A 80 0.70 -1.62 17.99
C GLY A 80 0.99 -2.65 16.91
N GLY A 81 0.14 -2.73 15.88
CA GLY A 81 0.36 -3.63 14.75
C GLY A 81 1.54 -3.20 13.87
N GLY A 82 2.22 -4.15 13.23
CA GLY A 82 3.27 -3.86 12.24
C GLY A 82 2.67 -3.34 10.93
N ALA A 83 3.39 -2.47 10.22
CA ALA A 83 2.96 -1.98 8.91
C ALA A 83 3.03 -3.09 7.84
N GLY A 84 2.21 -2.98 6.80
CA GLY A 84 2.42 -3.75 5.57
C GLY A 84 3.78 -3.44 4.92
N GLY A 85 4.30 -4.38 4.14
CA GLY A 85 5.58 -4.30 3.47
C GLY A 85 5.47 -3.90 1.99
N SER A 86 6.42 -4.36 1.18
CA SER A 86 6.46 -4.10 -0.26
C SER A 86 6.14 -5.35 -1.07
N VAL A 87 5.36 -5.21 -2.13
CA VAL A 87 5.33 -6.16 -3.24
C VAL A 87 5.54 -5.40 -4.54
N TYR A 88 6.61 -5.72 -5.27
CA TYR A 88 6.91 -5.13 -6.56
C TYR A 88 7.04 -6.21 -7.63
N VAL A 89 6.11 -6.22 -8.57
CA VAL A 89 6.06 -7.14 -9.70
C VAL A 89 6.32 -6.37 -10.99
N THR A 90 7.27 -6.83 -11.81
CA THR A 90 7.36 -6.41 -13.21
C THR A 90 7.00 -7.59 -14.10
N THR A 91 5.97 -7.44 -14.92
CA THR A 91 5.52 -8.48 -15.86
C THR A 91 4.68 -7.87 -16.98
N SER A 92 4.62 -8.52 -18.14
CA SER A 92 3.75 -8.04 -19.23
C SER A 92 2.31 -8.50 -19.06
N THR A 93 2.07 -9.66 -18.46
CA THR A 93 0.72 -10.17 -18.21
C THR A 93 0.61 -10.76 -16.81
N LEU A 94 -0.38 -10.33 -16.03
CA LEU A 94 -0.76 -10.89 -14.74
C LEU A 94 -2.18 -11.44 -14.82
N VAL A 95 -2.33 -12.75 -14.59
CA VAL A 95 -3.62 -13.45 -14.60
C VAL A 95 -3.76 -14.36 -13.39
N GLY A 96 -4.96 -14.89 -13.17
CA GLY A 96 -5.26 -15.89 -12.17
C GLY A 96 -6.39 -15.47 -11.24
N SER A 97 -6.59 -16.23 -10.17
CA SER A 97 -7.60 -15.97 -9.14
C SER A 97 -7.01 -15.68 -7.76
N GLY A 98 -5.69 -15.54 -7.67
CA GLY A 98 -4.94 -15.36 -6.42
C GLY A 98 -4.94 -13.93 -5.90
N VAL A 99 -4.17 -13.67 -4.84
CA VAL A 99 -4.15 -12.37 -4.14
C VAL A 99 -2.72 -11.87 -3.93
N ILE A 100 -2.53 -10.57 -4.09
CA ILE A 100 -1.32 -9.86 -3.66
C ILE A 100 -1.72 -8.96 -2.49
N ALA A 101 -1.10 -9.16 -1.32
CA ALA A 101 -1.45 -8.41 -0.11
C ALA A 101 -0.23 -7.88 0.63
N ALA A 102 -0.30 -6.59 0.99
CA ALA A 102 0.64 -5.88 1.83
C ALA A 102 -0.14 -5.15 2.93
N LYS A 103 -0.97 -5.87 3.68
CA LYS A 103 -1.87 -5.30 4.69
C LYS A 103 -1.13 -4.95 5.97
N GLY A 104 -1.58 -3.90 6.66
CA GLY A 104 -1.17 -3.61 8.02
C GLY A 104 -1.68 -4.66 9.02
N GLY A 105 -0.90 -4.90 10.07
CA GLY A 105 -1.28 -5.77 11.18
C GLY A 105 -2.28 -5.09 12.11
N ASN A 106 -3.21 -5.87 12.65
CA ASN A 106 -4.19 -5.42 13.65
C ASN A 106 -3.51 -5.16 14.99
N GLY A 107 -3.82 -4.03 15.62
CA GLY A 107 -3.54 -3.80 17.03
C GLY A 107 -4.62 -4.48 17.89
N SER A 108 -4.24 -5.28 18.87
CA SER A 108 -5.18 -6.04 19.72
C SER A 108 -6.15 -5.10 20.46
N SER A 109 -5.66 -4.38 21.50
CA SER A 109 -6.38 -3.28 22.18
C SER A 109 -5.78 -1.90 21.87
N TRP A 110 -4.87 -1.86 20.90
CA TRP A 110 -3.99 -0.74 20.58
C TRP A 110 -4.03 -0.45 19.09
N TRP A 111 -3.24 0.53 18.64
CA TRP A 111 -3.34 1.02 17.27
C TRP A 111 -2.76 0.05 16.25
N SER A 112 -3.48 -0.11 15.14
CA SER A 112 -3.10 -0.95 14.01
C SER A 112 -1.99 -0.33 13.17
N GLY A 113 -1.26 -1.19 12.45
CA GLY A 113 -0.25 -0.78 11.49
C GLY A 113 -0.89 -0.32 10.18
N GLY A 114 -0.28 0.65 9.52
CA GLY A 114 -0.71 1.14 8.22
C GLY A 114 -0.45 0.13 7.09
N GLY A 115 -1.16 0.30 5.98
CA GLY A 115 -0.98 -0.52 4.80
C GLY A 115 0.41 -0.39 4.17
N GLY A 116 0.77 -1.37 3.35
CA GLY A 116 2.03 -1.44 2.63
C GLY A 116 1.95 -0.82 1.23
N ARG A 117 2.86 -1.23 0.35
CA ARG A 117 2.89 -0.75 -1.04
C ARG A 117 2.95 -1.94 -1.99
N ILE A 118 2.04 -1.95 -2.96
CA ILE A 118 2.00 -2.93 -4.05
C ILE A 118 2.24 -2.16 -5.34
N ALA A 119 3.11 -2.66 -6.21
CA ALA A 119 3.28 -2.14 -7.56
C ALA A 119 3.34 -3.28 -8.58
N VAL A 120 2.60 -3.12 -9.68
CA VAL A 120 2.69 -3.97 -10.88
C VAL A 120 3.00 -3.07 -12.07
N ASP A 121 4.19 -3.22 -12.63
CA ASP A 121 4.71 -2.39 -13.72
C ASP A 121 5.07 -3.25 -14.96
N GLY A 122 5.15 -2.60 -16.11
CA GLY A 122 5.52 -3.22 -17.38
C GLY A 122 4.39 -4.01 -18.05
N LEU A 123 3.14 -3.83 -17.61
CA LEU A 123 1.98 -4.51 -18.16
C LEU A 123 1.77 -4.15 -19.64
N ALA A 124 1.37 -5.11 -20.46
CA ALA A 124 0.77 -4.80 -21.74
C ALA A 124 -0.53 -4.01 -21.53
N VAL A 125 -1.05 -3.36 -22.58
CA VAL A 125 -2.30 -2.57 -22.51
C VAL A 125 -3.47 -3.39 -21.99
N ASP A 126 -3.49 -4.68 -22.33
CA ASP A 126 -4.42 -5.73 -21.93
C ASP A 126 -3.76 -6.78 -21.02
N GLY A 127 -2.71 -6.37 -20.30
CA GLY A 127 -1.88 -7.26 -19.50
C GLY A 127 -2.54 -7.80 -18.23
N LEU A 128 -3.69 -7.28 -17.80
CA LEU A 128 -4.43 -7.84 -16.68
C LEU A 128 -5.49 -8.81 -17.20
N GLY A 129 -5.59 -9.99 -16.59
CA GLY A 129 -6.61 -10.98 -16.90
C GLY A 129 -7.10 -11.73 -15.66
N GLY A 130 -8.17 -12.53 -15.84
CA GLY A 130 -8.81 -13.24 -14.73
C GLY A 130 -9.31 -12.27 -13.65
N ALA A 131 -9.11 -12.63 -12.38
CA ALA A 131 -9.60 -11.85 -11.25
C ALA A 131 -8.86 -10.51 -11.09
N PHE A 132 -7.59 -10.44 -11.51
CA PHE A 132 -6.83 -9.18 -11.53
C PHE A 132 -7.37 -8.16 -12.54
N TYR A 133 -8.18 -8.60 -13.51
CA TYR A 133 -8.89 -7.71 -14.43
C TYR A 133 -10.33 -7.46 -13.98
N SER A 134 -11.07 -8.50 -13.62
CA SER A 134 -12.49 -8.38 -13.28
C SER A 134 -12.76 -7.74 -11.93
N ASP A 135 -11.83 -7.90 -10.97
CA ASP A 135 -11.96 -7.35 -9.62
C ASP A 135 -10.60 -7.01 -8.98
N PRO A 136 -9.80 -6.10 -9.57
CA PRO A 136 -8.46 -5.80 -9.06
C PRO A 136 -8.47 -5.32 -7.60
N PHE A 137 -9.55 -4.70 -7.13
CA PHE A 137 -9.63 -4.16 -5.78
C PHE A 137 -9.74 -5.25 -4.72
N ASP A 138 -10.32 -6.42 -5.01
CA ASP A 138 -10.37 -7.55 -4.06
C ASP A 138 -9.15 -8.47 -4.14
N HIS A 139 -8.29 -8.27 -5.15
CA HIS A 139 -7.11 -9.10 -5.40
C HIS A 139 -5.78 -8.37 -5.14
N LEU A 140 -5.79 -7.04 -5.00
CA LEU A 140 -4.63 -6.21 -4.66
C LEU A 140 -4.91 -5.44 -3.36
N LEU A 141 -4.41 -5.97 -2.24
CA LEU A 141 -4.85 -5.56 -0.91
C LEU A 141 -3.74 -4.83 -0.12
N ALA A 142 -3.79 -3.51 -0.09
CA ALA A 142 -2.87 -2.67 0.67
C ALA A 142 -3.55 -1.97 1.88
N GLN A 143 -4.57 -2.59 2.49
CA GLN A 143 -5.33 -2.00 3.60
C GLN A 143 -4.48 -1.77 4.85
N GLY A 144 -4.86 -0.79 5.67
CA GLY A 144 -4.39 -0.72 7.05
C GLY A 144 -4.98 -1.84 7.91
N GLY A 145 -4.41 -2.06 9.10
CA GLY A 145 -4.98 -2.99 10.06
C GLY A 145 -6.31 -2.49 10.63
N GLY A 146 -7.22 -3.43 10.88
CA GLY A 146 -8.56 -3.21 11.40
C GLY A 146 -8.63 -3.15 12.93
N GLY A 147 -9.75 -3.62 13.50
CA GLY A 147 -9.96 -3.65 14.96
C GLY A 147 -10.53 -2.36 15.53
N THR A 148 -10.39 -2.16 16.84
CA THR A 148 -10.95 -0.99 17.56
C THR A 148 -10.20 0.31 17.28
N ARG A 149 -8.94 0.22 16.83
CA ARG A 149 -8.05 1.35 16.56
C ARG A 149 -7.36 1.15 15.23
N VAL A 150 -8.08 1.50 14.18
CA VAL A 150 -7.73 1.25 12.77
C VAL A 150 -6.58 2.12 12.26
N ALA A 151 -6.05 1.77 11.09
CA ALA A 151 -4.97 2.49 10.41
C ALA A 151 -5.26 2.74 8.93
N ALA A 152 -4.52 3.70 8.36
CA ALA A 152 -4.73 4.14 6.99
C ALA A 152 -4.31 3.10 5.95
N ALA A 153 -4.95 3.15 4.79
CA ALA A 153 -4.55 2.35 3.63
C ALA A 153 -3.16 2.74 3.15
N GLY A 154 -2.50 1.76 2.56
CA GLY A 154 -1.33 1.92 1.73
C GLY A 154 -1.69 2.18 0.27
N THR A 155 -0.77 1.83 -0.63
CA THR A 155 -0.89 2.16 -2.06
C THR A 155 -0.81 0.91 -2.94
N VAL A 156 -1.61 0.88 -3.99
CA VAL A 156 -1.47 -0.06 -5.12
C VAL A 156 -1.18 0.76 -6.37
N PHE A 157 -0.10 0.45 -7.08
CA PHE A 157 0.28 1.10 -8.33
C PHE A 157 0.22 0.10 -9.48
N LEU A 158 -0.49 0.46 -10.55
CA LEU A 158 -0.59 -0.34 -11.77
C LEU A 158 -0.10 0.49 -12.95
N LYS A 159 0.81 -0.04 -13.75
CA LYS A 159 1.31 0.68 -14.92
C LYS A 159 1.49 -0.24 -16.11
N THR A 160 0.81 0.14 -17.20
CA THR A 160 1.05 -0.42 -18.52
C THR A 160 2.16 0.33 -19.25
N ILE A 161 2.76 -0.32 -20.25
CA ILE A 161 3.79 0.27 -21.12
C ILE A 161 3.28 1.46 -21.94
N ALA A 162 1.96 1.59 -22.12
CA ALA A 162 1.35 2.71 -22.85
C ALA A 162 1.07 3.93 -21.96
N GLN A 163 1.01 3.73 -20.63
CA GLN A 163 0.76 4.81 -19.69
C GLN A 163 2.05 5.53 -19.32
N GLN A 164 2.04 6.85 -19.43
CA GLN A 164 3.16 7.67 -18.95
C GLN A 164 3.28 7.61 -17.41
N TRP A 165 2.15 7.69 -16.70
CA TRP A 165 2.10 7.87 -15.25
C TRP A 165 1.51 6.70 -14.46
N GLY A 166 0.75 5.79 -15.10
CA GLY A 166 0.08 4.67 -14.43
C GLY A 166 -1.14 5.09 -13.59
N ASP A 167 -1.69 4.14 -12.87
CA ASP A 167 -2.85 4.30 -11.97
C ASP A 167 -2.42 4.05 -10.52
N LEU A 168 -2.66 5.03 -9.65
CA LEU A 168 -2.43 4.91 -8.21
C LEU A 168 -3.77 4.72 -7.50
N ILE A 169 -3.92 3.60 -6.82
CA ILE A 169 -5.11 3.18 -6.11
C ILE A 169 -4.84 3.21 -4.60
N ILE A 170 -5.74 3.84 -3.87
CA ILE A 170 -5.74 3.89 -2.41
C ILE A 170 -7.12 3.43 -1.95
N ASP A 171 -7.19 2.21 -1.43
CA ASP A 171 -8.44 1.58 -1.01
C ASP A 171 -8.25 0.93 0.36
N ASN A 172 -8.96 1.44 1.37
CA ASN A 172 -8.97 0.87 2.72
C ASN A 172 -10.13 -0.11 2.94
N LYS A 173 -10.89 -0.43 1.88
CA LYS A 173 -12.12 -1.21 1.92
C LYS A 173 -13.05 -0.73 3.04
N THR A 174 -13.43 -1.65 3.91
CA THR A 174 -14.35 -1.43 5.02
C THR A 174 -13.63 -0.95 6.28
N VAL A 175 -12.30 -0.73 6.26
CA VAL A 175 -11.54 -0.20 7.41
C VAL A 175 -11.80 1.30 7.52
N PRO A 176 -12.54 1.79 8.55
CA PRO A 176 -13.00 3.17 8.64
C PRO A 176 -11.91 4.13 9.16
N ALA A 177 -10.68 4.00 8.68
CA ALA A 177 -9.59 4.91 9.03
C ALA A 177 -9.53 6.08 8.04
N VAL A 178 -9.19 7.27 8.55
CA VAL A 178 -8.82 8.39 7.69
C VAL A 178 -7.51 8.04 6.99
N THR A 179 -7.57 7.97 5.66
CA THR A 179 -6.38 7.86 4.83
C THR A 179 -6.05 9.25 4.31
N HIS A 180 -5.03 9.88 4.88
CA HIS A 180 -4.55 11.16 4.40
C HIS A 180 -3.98 10.96 2.99
N LEU A 181 -4.68 11.48 1.98
CA LEU A 181 -4.11 11.65 0.66
C LEU A 181 -3.05 12.74 0.73
N PRO A 182 -1.98 12.68 -0.08
CA PRO A 182 -1.06 13.79 -0.21
C PRO A 182 -1.87 15.05 -0.54
N ASP A 183 -1.64 16.14 0.19
CA ASP A 183 -2.28 17.42 -0.11
C ASP A 183 -2.01 17.78 -1.56
N LEU A 184 -3.05 18.02 -2.36
CA LEU A 184 -2.82 18.56 -3.69
C LEU A 184 -2.19 19.94 -3.51
N PRO A 185 -1.05 20.23 -4.15
CA PRO A 185 -0.46 21.56 -4.08
C PRO A 185 -1.54 22.55 -4.53
N LEU A 186 -1.70 23.67 -3.80
CA LEU A 186 -2.66 24.76 -4.05
C LEU A 186 -2.89 25.00 -5.55
N ASN A 187 -3.83 24.28 -6.13
CA ASN A 187 -4.21 24.33 -7.53
C ASN A 187 -5.66 23.85 -7.63
N VAL A 188 -6.32 24.30 -8.69
CA VAL A 188 -7.72 24.00 -8.97
C VAL A 188 -7.85 22.52 -9.32
N ALA A 189 -8.72 21.80 -8.63
CA ALA A 189 -9.26 20.55 -9.15
C ALA A 189 -10.06 20.88 -10.40
N ASP A 190 -9.60 20.44 -11.57
CA ASP A 190 -10.23 20.78 -12.85
C ASP A 190 -11.64 20.16 -12.95
N GLN A 191 -11.81 18.96 -12.37
CA GLN A 191 -13.12 18.33 -12.25
C GLN A 191 -13.18 17.45 -11.00
N VAL A 192 -14.29 17.54 -10.27
CA VAL A 192 -14.66 16.62 -9.18
C VAL A 192 -15.92 15.90 -9.64
N ASP A 193 -15.80 14.60 -9.92
CA ASP A 193 -16.94 13.72 -10.14
C ASP A 193 -17.29 12.98 -8.84
N ALA A 194 -18.41 12.25 -8.82
CA ALA A 194 -18.86 11.51 -7.64
C ALA A 194 -17.82 10.50 -7.11
N ASP A 195 -16.91 10.07 -7.98
CA ASP A 195 -15.94 8.99 -7.77
C ASP A 195 -14.51 9.35 -8.26
N ARG A 196 -14.30 10.53 -8.85
CA ARG A 196 -13.01 10.88 -9.47
C ARG A 196 -12.64 12.32 -9.19
N LEU A 197 -11.34 12.54 -9.03
CA LEU A 197 -10.74 13.85 -9.08
C LEU A 197 -9.85 13.93 -10.33
N ILE A 198 -10.15 14.86 -11.23
CA ILE A 198 -9.36 15.09 -12.44
C ILE A 198 -8.59 16.40 -12.26
N THR A 199 -7.28 16.33 -12.50
CA THR A 199 -6.42 17.51 -12.64
C THR A 199 -5.61 17.36 -13.93
N LEU A 200 -5.87 18.25 -14.88
CA LEU A 200 -5.20 18.36 -16.17
C LEU A 200 -3.94 19.24 -16.07
N ALA A 201 -3.82 20.04 -15.00
CA ALA A 201 -2.71 20.96 -14.78
C ALA A 201 -1.57 20.41 -13.89
N LEU A 202 -1.75 19.27 -13.21
CA LEU A 202 -0.68 18.73 -12.38
C LEU A 202 0.33 17.92 -13.21
N THR A 203 1.51 18.50 -13.38
CA THR A 203 2.73 17.70 -13.47
C THR A 203 2.95 17.09 -12.08
N MET A 204 2.28 15.99 -11.76
CA MET A 204 2.60 15.24 -10.53
C MET A 204 3.99 14.66 -10.70
N THR A 205 5.02 15.34 -10.20
CA THR A 205 6.33 14.69 -10.04
C THR A 205 6.15 13.61 -8.97
N PRO A 206 6.47 12.34 -9.24
CA PRO A 206 6.23 11.21 -8.33
C PRO A 206 6.82 11.28 -6.92
N ASP A 207 7.59 12.33 -6.58
CA ASP A 207 8.36 12.41 -5.34
C ASP A 207 8.05 13.63 -4.46
N TYR A 208 7.01 14.44 -4.74
CA TYR A 208 6.82 15.71 -4.01
C TYR A 208 6.39 15.55 -2.52
N TYR A 209 6.06 14.34 -2.06
CA TYR A 209 5.61 14.11 -0.69
C TYR A 209 6.40 13.00 0.01
N ALA A 210 7.65 13.30 0.34
CA ALA A 210 8.39 12.62 1.39
C ALA A 210 8.71 13.62 2.51
N GLY A 211 7.85 13.66 3.54
CA GLY A 211 8.13 14.29 4.82
C GLY A 211 7.75 15.77 4.96
N LEU A 212 6.54 16.02 5.46
CA LEU A 212 6.27 17.08 6.43
C LEU A 212 5.66 16.44 7.68
#